data_AF-A0A3A8PF93-F1
#
_entry.id   AF-A0A3A8PF93-F1
#
_cell.length_a   1.000
_cell.length_b   1.000
_cell.length_c   1.000
_cell.angle_alpha   90.00
_cell.angle_beta   90.00
_cell.angle_gamma   90.00
#
_symmetry.space_group_name_H-M   'P 1'
#
loop_
_entity.id
_entity.type
_entity.pdbx_description
1 polymer ?
#
loop_
_entity_poly.entity_id
_entity_poly.type
_entity_poly.pdbx_seq_one_letter_code
_entity_poly.pdbx_strand_id
1 'polypeptide(L)' 'MSKEKFDRSLPHVNIGTIGHVDHGKTSLTAAITKVLAKSGGATFMAYDQ' A
#
# COMPACT_ATOMS: atom_id res chain seq x y z
N MET A 1 -7.24 -19.80 11.16
CA MET A 1 -5.85 -19.72 10.65
C MET A 1 -5.22 -18.48 11.23
N SER A 2 -4.23 -18.63 12.11
CA SER A 2 -3.54 -17.49 12.72
C SER A 2 -2.82 -16.69 11.64
N LYS A 3 -2.92 -15.36 11.67
CA LYS A 3 -2.13 -14.49 10.79
C LYS A 3 -0.65 -14.89 10.91
N GLU A 4 0.06 -14.93 9.79
CA GLU A 4 1.51 -15.11 9.80
C GLU A 4 2.16 -14.06 10.71
N LYS A 5 3.20 -14.48 11.44
CA LYS A 5 3.96 -13.58 12.29
C LYS A 5 4.73 -12.61 11.40
N PHE A 6 4.47 -11.31 11.56
CA PHE A 6 5.16 -10.27 10.81
C PHE A 6 6.67 -10.27 11.11
N ASP A 7 7.48 -10.41 10.08
CA ASP A 7 8.94 -10.32 10.18
C ASP A 7 9.37 -8.85 10.27
N ARG A 8 10.09 -8.50 11.35
CA ARG A 8 10.60 -7.15 11.63
C ARG A 8 12.08 -6.99 11.29
N SER A 9 12.70 -8.01 10.68
CA SER A 9 14.12 -7.95 10.27
C SER A 9 14.33 -7.09 9.02
N LEU A 10 13.29 -6.90 8.21
CA LEU A 10 13.33 -6.10 6.99
C LEU A 10 13.34 -4.58 7.30
N PRO A 11 13.96 -3.75 6.45
CA PRO A 11 13.87 -2.30 6.56
C PRO A 11 12.42 -1.83 6.49
N HIS A 12 11.98 -1.08 7.50
CA HIS A 12 10.64 -0.52 7.58
C HIS A 12 10.68 1.01 7.40
N VAL A 13 9.78 1.54 6.58
CA VAL A 13 9.69 2.98 6.31
C VAL A 13 8.24 3.45 6.48
N ASN A 14 8.06 4.51 7.28
CA ASN A 14 6.78 5.21 7.40
C ASN A 14 6.64 6.21 6.24
N ILE A 15 5.60 6.07 5.43
CA ILE A 15 5.34 6.94 4.28
C ILE A 15 3.88 7.41 4.26
N GLY A 16 3.60 8.47 3.49
CA GLY A 16 2.24 8.95 3.25
C GLY A 16 2.17 9.83 1.99
N THR A 17 0.97 9.95 1.41
CA THR A 17 0.71 10.73 0.21
C THR A 17 -0.01 12.03 0.58
N ILE A 18 0.61 13.18 0.35
CA ILE A 18 0.08 14.52 0.66
C ILE A 18 -0.09 15.38 -0.61
N GLY A 19 -0.90 16.43 -0.56
CA GLY A 19 -1.15 17.32 -1.70
C GLY A 19 -2.56 17.93 -1.76
N HIS A 20 -2.78 18.83 -2.73
CA HIS A 20 -4.05 19.56 -2.92
C HIS A 20 -5.24 18.64 -3.23
N VAL A 21 -6.47 19.10 -2.96
CA VAL A 21 -7.71 18.37 -3.28
C VAL A 21 -7.72 17.98 -4.77
N ASP A 22 -8.30 16.83 -5.08
CA ASP A 22 -8.42 16.26 -6.43
C ASP A 22 -7.11 15.92 -7.18
N HIS A 23 -5.94 16.04 -6.55
CA HIS A 23 -4.67 15.59 -7.14
C HIS A 23 -4.42 14.07 -7.03
N GLY A 24 -5.47 13.26 -6.80
CA GLY A 24 -5.39 11.80 -6.92
C GLY A 24 -4.61 11.06 -5.83
N LYS A 25 -4.47 11.62 -4.62
CA LYS A 25 -3.75 10.96 -3.51
C LYS A 25 -4.27 9.55 -3.19
N THR A 26 -5.59 9.40 -3.05
CA THR A 26 -6.23 8.10 -2.79
C THR A 26 -6.03 7.12 -3.94
N SER A 27 -6.24 7.58 -5.18
CA SER A 27 -6.06 6.77 -6.38
C SER A 27 -4.61 6.32 -6.56
N LEU A 28 -3.62 7.17 -6.22
CA LEU A 28 -2.21 6.82 -6.23
C LEU A 28 -1.90 5.73 -5.19
N THR A 29 -2.40 5.85 -3.97
CA THR A 29 -2.23 4.82 -2.92
C THR A 29 -2.80 3.47 -3.37
N ALA A 30 -3.98 3.47 -4.00
CA ALA A 30 -4.58 2.27 -4.57
C ALA A 30 -3.71 1.65 -5.69
N ALA A 31 -3.18 2.49 -6.58
CA ALA A 31 -2.32 2.03 -7.68
C ALA A 31 -1.01 1.42 -7.18
N ILE A 32 -0.40 1.99 -6.13
CA ILE A 32 0.81 1.45 -5.50
C ILE A 32 0.58 0.00 -5.04
N THR A 33 -0.49 -0.25 -4.27
CA THR A 33 -0.78 -1.60 -3.80
C THR A 33 -1.14 -2.56 -4.94
N LYS A 34 -1.82 -2.08 -5.99
CA LYS A 34 -2.19 -2.88 -7.16
C LYS A 34 -0.97 -3.36 -7.93
N VAL A 35 0.00 -2.48 -8.16
CA VAL A 35 1.23 -2.80 -8.90
C VAL A 35 2.10 -3.76 -8.09
N LEU A 36 2.28 -3.50 -6.78
CA LEU A 36 3.07 -4.38 -5.93
C LEU A 36 2.43 -5.77 -5.75
N ALA A 37 1.10 -5.85 -5.71
CA ALA A 37 0.39 -7.13 -5.67
C ALA A 37 0.58 -7.96 -6.94
N LYS A 38 0.62 -7.32 -8.12
CA LYS A 38 0.95 -8.02 -9.38
C LYS A 38 2.34 -8.64 -9.37
N SER A 39 3.29 -8.02 -8.67
CA SER A 39 4.65 -8.53 -8.51
C SER A 39 4.81 -9.51 -7.34
N GLY A 40 3.73 -9.84 -6.61
CA GLY A 40 3.75 -10.72 -5.45
C GLY A 40 4.30 -10.10 -4.16
N GLY A 41 4.54 -8.78 -4.14
CA GLY A 41 5.13 -8.08 -3.00
C GLY A 41 4.13 -7.41 -2.06
N ALA A 42 2.83 -7.42 -2.37
CA ALA A 42 1.80 -6.79 -1.55
C ALA A 42 0.42 -7.42 -1.75
N THR A 43 -0.55 -7.00 -0.93
CA THR A 43 -1.98 -7.23 -1.15
C THR A 43 -2.60 -5.97 -1.74
N PHE A 44 -3.39 -6.11 -2.80
CA PHE A 44 -4.11 -4.98 -3.40
C PHE A 44 -5.18 -4.45 -2.44
N MET A 45 -5.25 -3.13 -2.30
CA MET A 45 -6.29 -2.42 -1.56
C MET A 45 -6.81 -1.25 -2.40
N ALA A 46 -8.11 -1.23 -2.66
CA ALA A 46 -8.72 -0.25 -3.55
C ALA A 46 -8.74 1.17 -2.95
N TYR A 47 -8.84 1.33 -1.62
CA TYR A 47 -8.81 2.59 -0.84
C TYR A 47 -9.77 3.72 -1.27
N ASP A 48 -10.36 3.63 -2.45
CA ASP A 48 -11.39 4.49 -3.04
C ASP A 48 -12.82 3.97 -2.79
N GLN A 49 -12.93 2.88 -2.02
CA GLN A 49 -14.17 2.29 -1.50
C GLN A 49 -14.42 2.66 -0.04
#